data_AF-A0A951HTB0-F1
#
_entry.id   AF-A0A951HTB0-F1
#
_cell.length_a   1.000
_cell.length_b   1.000
_cell.length_c   1.000
_cell.angle_alpha   90.00
_cell.angle_beta   90.00
_cell.angle_gamma   90.00
#
_symmetry.space_group_name_H-M   'P 1'
#
loop_
_entity.id
_entity.type
_entity.pdbx_description
1 polymer ?
#
loop_
_entity_poly.entity_id
_entity_poly.type
_entity_poly.pdbx_seq_one_letter_code
_entity_poly.pdbx_strand_id
1 'polypeptide(L)'
;MRLLFGSLFAFVVATLVGLGGTYLALTRGAAFGALTIGAWTAWPKTGTAEADPYARATIARSGQLPVGLGDGVSFSAQADDKGKFFDGRCDVIVSGI
;
A
#
# COMPACT_ATOMS: atom_id res chain seq x y z
N MET A 1 -25.38 11.89 32.76
CA MET A 1 -24.06 12.37 32.28
C MET A 1 -23.05 11.23 32.07
N ARG A 2 -22.87 10.29 33.01
CA ARG A 2 -21.89 9.18 32.87
C ARG A 2 -22.06 8.33 31.59
N LEU A 3 -23.29 7.97 31.23
CA LEU A 3 -23.56 7.21 29.99
C LEU A 3 -23.22 8.01 28.73
N LEU A 4 -23.54 9.31 28.69
CA LEU A 4 -23.24 10.17 27.54
C LEU A 4 -21.73 10.29 27.30
N PHE A 5 -20.94 10.50 28.36
CA PHE A 5 -19.49 10.55 28.24
C PHE A 5 -18.89 9.21 27.81
N GLY A 6 -19.41 8.09 28.34
CA GLY A 6 -18.97 6.75 27.92
C GLY A 6 -19.26 6.46 26.46
N SER A 7 -20.48 6.77 25.98
CA SER A 7 -20.85 6.59 24.58
C SER A 7 -20.05 7.49 23.64
N LEU A 8 -19.83 8.76 24.00
CA LEU A 8 -19.01 9.67 23.20
C LEU A 8 -17.58 9.17 23.08
N PHE A 9 -16.99 8.72 24.19
CA PHE A 9 -15.65 8.13 24.18
C PHE A 9 -15.57 6.89 23.28
N ALA A 10 -16.55 5.98 23.39
CA ALA A 10 -16.61 4.80 22.55
C ALA A 10 -16.70 5.15 21.05
N PHE A 11 -17.50 6.15 20.67
CA PHE A 11 -17.58 6.61 19.28
C PHE A 11 -16.27 7.21 18.80
N VAL A 12 -15.60 8.05 19.59
CA VAL A 12 -14.30 8.62 19.24
C VAL A 12 -13.27 7.51 18.99
N VAL A 13 -13.19 6.53 19.89
CA VAL A 13 -12.27 5.39 19.73
C VAL A 13 -12.62 4.58 18.48
N ALA A 14 -13.89 4.26 18.25
CA ALA A 14 -14.33 3.51 17.07
C ALA A 14 -13.98 4.25 15.76
N THR A 15 -14.18 5.57 15.71
CA THR A 15 -13.82 6.39 14.55
C THR A 15 -12.31 6.40 14.31
N LEU A 16 -11.52 6.63 15.36
CA LEU A 16 -10.05 6.66 15.24
C LEU A 16 -9.49 5.31 14.77
N VAL A 17 -10.00 4.21 15.32
CA VAL A 17 -9.58 2.86 14.94
C VAL A 17 -10.04 2.53 13.52
N GLY A 18 -11.29 2.83 13.16
CA GLY A 18 -11.84 2.53 11.83
C GLY A 18 -11.13 3.31 10.71
N LEU A 19 -10.99 4.62 10.88
CA LEU A 19 -10.29 5.48 9.91
C LEU A 19 -8.79 5.19 9.89
N GLY A 20 -8.17 4.99 11.06
CA GLY A 20 -6.76 4.63 11.16
C GLY A 20 -6.46 3.29 10.48
N GLY A 21 -7.29 2.27 10.69
CA GLY A 21 -7.19 0.97 10.02
C GLY A 21 -7.31 1.10 8.50
N THR A 22 -8.31 1.86 8.04
CA THR A 22 -8.49 2.15 6.60
C THR A 22 -7.26 2.84 6.01
N TYR A 23 -6.74 3.87 6.68
CA TYR A 23 -5.55 4.58 6.24
C TYR A 23 -4.33 3.66 6.15
N LEU A 24 -4.11 2.80 7.16
CA LEU A 24 -2.99 1.86 7.17
C LEU A 24 -3.09 0.81 6.05
N ALA A 25 -4.30 0.27 5.81
CA ALA A 25 -4.52 -0.69 4.73
C ALA A 25 -4.20 -0.07 3.36
N LEU A 26 -4.62 1.17 3.12
CA LEU A 26 -4.44 1.86 1.84
C LEU A 26 -3.07 2.56 1.68
N THR A 27 -2.22 2.60 2.72
CA THR A 27 -0.86 3.17 2.64
C THR A 27 0.23 2.12 2.46
N ARG A 28 0.04 0.93 3.03
CA ARG A 28 1.09 -0.09 3.11
C ARG A 28 1.05 -1.11 1.97
N GLY A 29 0.27 -0.86 0.93
CA GLY A 29 0.16 -1.78 -0.22
C GLY A 29 -0.56 -3.07 0.15
N ALA A 30 -1.72 -3.00 0.81
CA ALA A 30 -2.53 -4.17 1.16
C ALA A 30 -3.22 -4.86 -0.04
N ALA A 31 -2.81 -4.54 -1.28
CA ALA A 31 -3.28 -5.21 -2.48
C ALA A 31 -2.79 -6.67 -2.49
N PHE A 32 -3.68 -7.57 -2.93
CA PHE A 32 -3.39 -8.99 -3.01
C PHE A 32 -2.65 -9.33 -4.31
N GLY A 33 -2.03 -10.51 -4.34
CA GLY A 33 -1.33 -10.98 -5.54
C GLY A 33 -0.01 -10.25 -5.82
N ALA A 34 0.68 -9.81 -4.76
CA ALA A 34 2.03 -9.29 -4.85
C ALA A 34 2.99 -10.36 -5.42
N LEU A 35 3.82 -9.94 -6.37
CA LEU A 35 4.94 -10.71 -6.90
C LEU A 35 6.24 -10.06 -6.44
N THR A 36 7.00 -10.75 -5.60
CA THR A 36 8.29 -10.26 -5.08
C THR A 36 9.45 -11.01 -5.73
N ILE A 37 10.43 -10.26 -6.24
CA ILE A 37 11.66 -10.77 -6.86
C ILE A 37 12.82 -9.97 -6.27
N GLY A 38 13.60 -10.59 -5.38
CA GLY A 38 14.64 -9.89 -4.63
C GLY A 38 14.07 -8.73 -3.81
N ALA A 39 14.67 -7.55 -3.90
CA ALA A 39 14.19 -6.33 -3.28
C ALA A 39 12.91 -5.72 -3.93
N TRP A 40 12.51 -6.22 -5.10
CA TRP A 40 11.42 -5.64 -5.90
C TRP A 40 10.09 -6.33 -5.66
N THR A 41 9.02 -5.56 -5.60
CA THR A 41 7.64 -6.03 -5.52
C THR A 41 6.77 -5.37 -6.59
N ALA A 42 5.96 -6.17 -7.26
CA ALA A 42 4.96 -5.74 -8.23
C ALA A 42 3.57 -6.29 -7.87
N TRP A 43 2.52 -5.66 -8.40
CA TRP A 43 1.14 -6.15 -8.32
C TRP A 43 0.53 -6.24 -9.72
N PRO A 44 0.74 -7.36 -10.45
CA PRO A 44 0.40 -7.46 -11.87
C PRO A 44 -1.09 -7.33 -12.16
N LYS A 45 -1.95 -7.62 -11.18
CA LYS A 45 -3.41 -7.61 -11.35
C LYS A 45 -4.07 -6.25 -11.07
N THR A 46 -3.32 -5.26 -10.62
CA THR A 46 -3.86 -3.99 -10.12
C THR A 46 -4.53 -3.12 -11.19
N GLY A 47 -4.10 -3.22 -12.46
CA GLY A 47 -4.72 -2.52 -13.59
C GLY A 47 -5.65 -3.36 -14.45
N THR A 48 -6.20 -4.45 -13.90
CA THR A 48 -7.02 -5.41 -14.66
C THR A 48 -8.44 -5.47 -14.12
N ALA A 49 -9.34 -6.17 -14.83
CA ALA A 49 -10.69 -6.44 -14.32
C ALA A 49 -10.68 -7.21 -12.99
N GLU A 50 -9.62 -8.00 -12.75
CA GLU A 50 -9.42 -8.81 -11.53
C GLU A 50 -8.81 -8.02 -10.36
N ALA A 51 -8.58 -6.71 -10.51
CA ALA A 51 -8.04 -5.88 -9.43
C ALA A 51 -8.91 -5.98 -8.16
N ASP A 52 -8.29 -6.38 -7.06
CA ASP A 52 -8.97 -6.57 -5.78
C ASP A 52 -9.45 -5.23 -5.18
N PRO A 53 -10.37 -5.25 -4.20
CA PRO A 53 -10.92 -4.02 -3.62
C PRO A 53 -9.88 -3.09 -2.99
N TYR A 54 -8.82 -3.62 -2.37
CA TYR A 54 -7.75 -2.81 -1.77
C TYR A 54 -6.82 -2.21 -2.83
N ALA A 55 -6.55 -2.95 -3.91
CA ALA A 55 -5.84 -2.41 -5.07
C ALA A 55 -6.59 -1.21 -5.66
N ARG A 56 -7.90 -1.36 -5.93
CA ARG A 56 -8.74 -0.26 -6.45
C ARG A 56 -8.77 0.94 -5.52
N ALA A 57 -8.95 0.72 -4.22
CA ALA A 57 -8.97 1.78 -3.22
C ALA A 57 -7.60 2.49 -3.09
N THR A 58 -6.49 1.74 -3.18
CA THR A 58 -5.13 2.30 -3.15
C THR A 58 -4.84 3.15 -4.38
N ILE A 59 -5.25 2.70 -5.58
CA ILE A 59 -5.17 3.50 -6.82
C ILE A 59 -5.98 4.79 -6.67
N ALA A 60 -7.24 4.68 -6.25
CA ALA A 60 -8.14 5.83 -6.10
C ALA A 60 -7.58 6.86 -5.10
N ARG A 61 -6.94 6.39 -4.02
CA ARG A 61 -6.30 7.24 -3.01
C ARG A 61 -5.00 7.89 -3.51
N SER A 62 -4.17 7.14 -4.22
CA SER A 62 -2.86 7.60 -4.68
C SER A 62 -2.93 8.46 -5.94
N GLY A 63 -4.03 8.38 -6.69
CA GLY A 63 -4.20 9.08 -7.97
C GLY A 63 -3.29 8.53 -9.08
N GLN A 64 -2.69 7.35 -8.87
CA GLN A 64 -1.83 6.72 -9.85
C GLN A 64 -2.66 6.19 -11.04
N LEU A 65 -2.07 6.22 -12.24
CA LEU A 65 -2.65 5.53 -13.38
C LEU A 65 -2.30 4.03 -13.28
N PRO A 66 -3.29 3.13 -13.22
CA PRO A 66 -3.01 1.69 -13.19
C PRO A 66 -2.35 1.24 -14.48
N VAL A 67 -1.35 0.36 -14.37
CA VAL A 67 -0.71 -0.29 -15.52
C VAL A 67 -1.59 -1.46 -15.96
N GLY A 68 -2.13 -1.40 -17.17
CA GLY A 68 -2.98 -2.45 -17.73
C GLY A 68 -2.20 -3.69 -18.15
N LEU A 69 -2.92 -4.79 -18.41
CA LEU A 69 -2.34 -6.08 -18.84
C LEU A 69 -1.41 -5.97 -20.07
N GLY A 70 -1.73 -5.07 -20.99
CA GLY A 70 -0.96 -4.84 -22.22
C GLY A 70 0.14 -3.79 -22.09
N ASP A 71 0.16 -3.02 -21.00
CA ASP A 71 1.07 -1.88 -20.83
C ASP A 71 2.37 -2.28 -20.12
N GLY A 72 2.36 -3.41 -19.41
CA GLY A 72 3.52 -3.98 -18.72
C GLY A 72 3.27 -4.24 -17.23
N VAL A 73 4.34 -4.30 -16.44
CA VAL A 73 4.30 -4.50 -14.99
C VAL A 73 5.28 -3.55 -14.32
N SER A 74 4.79 -2.80 -13.33
CA SER A 74 5.64 -1.91 -12.52
C SER A 74 6.18 -2.66 -11.30
N PHE A 75 7.50 -2.68 -11.17
CA PHE A 75 8.20 -3.15 -9.98
C PHE A 75 8.64 -1.97 -9.12
N SER A 76 8.48 -2.09 -7.81
CA SER A 76 8.86 -1.08 -6.83
C SER A 76 9.64 -1.70 -5.68
N ALA A 77 10.65 -1.01 -5.18
CA ALA A 77 11.43 -1.42 -4.01
C ALA A 77 11.45 -0.28 -2.99
N GLN A 78 11.40 -0.61 -1.70
CA GLN A 78 11.55 0.35 -0.60
C GLN A 78 12.83 0.14 0.21
N ALA A 79 13.51 -0.98 0.00
CA ALA A 79 14.72 -1.38 0.67
C ALA A 79 15.67 -2.06 -0.31
N ASP A 80 16.95 -2.12 0.04
CA ASP A 80 17.97 -2.87 -0.71
C ASP A 80 17.85 -4.39 -0.51
N ASP A 81 18.72 -5.16 -1.17
CA ASP A 81 18.75 -6.63 -1.08
C ASP A 81 19.05 -7.17 0.32
N LYS A 82 19.52 -6.32 1.25
CA LYS A 82 19.76 -6.66 2.66
C LYS A 82 18.61 -6.20 3.57
N GLY A 83 17.53 -5.66 3.00
CA GLY A 83 16.38 -5.16 3.73
C GLY A 83 16.60 -3.79 4.39
N LYS A 84 17.67 -3.07 4.04
CA LYS A 84 17.87 -1.70 4.54
C LYS A 84 17.00 -0.74 3.72
N PHE A 85 16.10 -0.03 4.40
CA PHE A 85 15.28 1.00 3.75
C PHE A 85 16.14 2.04 3.04
N PHE A 86 15.68 2.48 1.87
CA PHE A 86 16.37 3.52 1.12
C PHE A 86 16.43 4.82 1.90
N ASP A 87 17.63 5.41 1.93
CA ASP A 87 17.94 6.68 2.58
C ASP A 87 18.65 7.56 1.55
N GLY A 88 18.16 8.78 1.35
CA GLY A 88 18.72 9.72 0.37
C GLY A 88 20.16 10.18 0.66
N ARG A 89 20.74 9.79 1.79
CA ARG A 89 22.14 10.04 2.17
C ARG A 89 23.10 8.91 1.79
N CYS A 90 22.59 7.79 1.28
CA CYS A 90 23.38 6.63 0.89
C CYS A 90 23.44 6.49 -0.62
N ASP A 91 24.58 6.02 -1.13
CA ASP A 91 24.67 5.56 -2.51
C ASP A 91 24.07 4.16 -2.65
N VAL A 92 23.27 3.97 -3.69
CA VAL A 92 22.62 2.69 -4.04
C VAL A 92 22.94 2.38 -5.49
N ILE A 93 23.38 1.15 -5.76
CA ILE A 93 23.63 0.67 -7.11
C ILE A 93 22.44 -0.19 -7.55
N VAL A 94 21.86 0.16 -8.69
CA VAL A 94 20.90 -0.69 -9.39
C VAL A 94 21.61 -1.28 -10.59
N SER A 95 21.78 -2.60 -10.62
CA SER A 95 22.42 -3.34 -11.71
C SER A 95 21.49 -4.41 -12.25
N GLY A 96 21.47 -4.58 -13.57
CA GLY A 96 20.78 -5.65 -14.28
C GLY A 96 21.73 -6.38 -15.23
N ILE A 97 21.25 -7.48 -15.81
CA ILE A 97 21.91 -8.21 -16.90
C ILE A 97 21.60 -7.62 -18.26
#